data_AF-A0A3E4M346-F1
#
_entry.id   AF-A0A3E4M346-F1
#
_cell.length_a   1.000
_cell.length_b   1.000
_cell.length_c   1.000
_cell.angle_alpha   90.00
_cell.angle_beta   90.00
_cell.angle_gamma   90.00
#
_symmetry.space_group_name_H-M   'P 1'
#
loop_
_entity.id
_entity.type
_entity.pdbx_description
1 polymer ?
#
loop_
_entity_poly.entity_id
_entity_poly.type
_entity_poly.pdbx_seq_one_letter_code
_entity_poly.pdbx_strand_id
1 'polypeptide(L)'
;MGRPRKQTVDYFPHFVGADSKTKFILENKWGNDGYAFWFKLLELLGRSDGHCYDCSVSANKMYLVSLARVSEETADDILETLAELGKIDKELWDTHKLIWCQRLVDNLQQVYAKRTVQIPCKPFTEPAAPTPAPAEPPQKKEEAEPEAEEKPKKRGRPTKRKSVLKVKQQELFEKFYAAYPKKQDRASAEKAWAKIEPEPDEAMTEKIIQAVELSKKFDNRFRERQYTPLPASWLNAKGYLNEFAQEGGNGYGAYQNRRSSGPATDPGGFTPSGGFKGSE
;
A
#
# COMPACT_ATOMS: atom_id res chain seq x y z
N MET A 1 15.53 -17.01 11.63
CA MET A 1 14.47 -17.21 10.61
C MET A 1 13.99 -15.84 10.15
N GLY A 2 13.94 -15.58 8.84
CA GLY A 2 13.41 -14.32 8.31
C GLY A 2 11.90 -14.24 8.54
N ARG A 3 11.37 -13.03 8.76
CA ARG A 3 9.93 -12.80 8.91
C ARG A 3 9.21 -13.36 7.67
N PRO A 4 8.19 -14.22 7.83
CA PRO A 4 7.41 -14.70 6.70
C PRO A 4 6.82 -13.51 5.93
N ARG A 5 6.82 -13.61 4.60
CA ARG A 5 6.31 -12.53 3.73
C ARG A 5 4.79 -12.45 3.93
N LYS A 6 4.31 -11.36 4.54
CA LYS A 6 2.87 -11.14 4.75
C LYS A 6 2.20 -10.90 3.39
N GLN A 7 1.56 -11.94 2.85
CA GLN A 7 0.70 -11.88 1.66
C GLN A 7 -0.78 -11.75 2.02
N THR A 8 -1.07 -11.40 3.27
CA THR A 8 -2.42 -11.07 3.72
C THR A 8 -2.68 -9.57 3.63
N VAL A 9 -3.96 -9.22 3.60
CA VAL A 9 -4.42 -7.83 3.50
C VAL A 9 -5.54 -7.61 4.53
N ASP A 10 -5.40 -6.53 5.30
CA ASP A 10 -6.32 -6.19 6.38
C ASP A 10 -7.51 -5.33 5.89
N TYR A 11 -7.49 -4.87 4.64
CA TYR A 11 -8.52 -4.02 4.02
C TYR A 11 -8.65 -4.27 2.50
N PHE A 12 -9.87 -4.39 2.00
CA PHE A 12 -10.16 -4.33 0.57
C PHE A 12 -11.25 -3.28 0.28
N PRO A 13 -11.19 -2.58 -0.88
CA PRO A 13 -12.23 -1.61 -1.24
C PRO A 13 -13.58 -2.29 -1.43
N HIS A 14 -14.60 -1.82 -0.71
CA HIS A 14 -15.99 -2.21 -0.94
C HIS A 14 -16.62 -1.26 -1.96
N PHE A 15 -16.75 -1.71 -3.21
CA PHE A 15 -17.37 -0.90 -4.27
C PHE A 15 -18.89 -0.91 -4.11
N VAL A 16 -19.48 0.28 -3.90
CA VAL A 16 -20.93 0.51 -3.70
C VAL A 16 -21.66 0.79 -5.03
N GLY A 17 -21.02 0.57 -6.18
CA GLY A 17 -21.65 0.78 -7.50
C GLY A 17 -22.99 0.02 -7.59
N ALA A 18 -24.04 0.74 -8.02
CA ALA A 18 -25.44 0.30 -7.98
C ALA A 18 -25.72 -0.99 -8.78
N ASP A 19 -24.82 -1.38 -9.69
CA ASP A 19 -25.11 -2.36 -10.73
C ASP A 19 -24.26 -3.64 -10.62
N SER A 20 -23.84 -4.01 -9.42
CA SER A 20 -23.12 -5.28 -9.25
C SER A 20 -24.08 -6.46 -9.41
N LYS A 21 -24.25 -6.91 -10.66
CA LYS A 21 -25.06 -8.09 -11.07
C LYS A 21 -24.90 -9.27 -10.11
N THR A 22 -23.69 -9.51 -9.60
CA THR A 22 -23.42 -10.55 -8.60
C THR A 22 -24.15 -10.34 -7.28
N LYS A 23 -24.10 -9.13 -6.69
CA LYS A 23 -24.77 -8.86 -5.41
C LYS A 23 -26.28 -9.06 -5.57
N PHE A 24 -26.84 -8.51 -6.65
CA PHE A 24 -28.26 -8.66 -6.98
C PHE A 24 -28.69 -10.12 -7.15
N ILE A 25 -27.92 -10.93 -7.89
CA ILE A 25 -28.24 -12.36 -8.08
C ILE A 25 -28.18 -13.14 -6.76
N LEU A 26 -27.15 -12.90 -5.94
CA LEU A 26 -27.00 -13.58 -4.66
C LEU A 26 -28.09 -13.18 -3.67
N GLU A 27 -28.43 -11.90 -3.62
CA GLU A 27 -29.50 -11.35 -2.79
C GLU A 27 -30.88 -11.85 -3.23
N ASN A 28 -31.12 -11.97 -4.54
CA ASN A 28 -32.39 -12.48 -5.04
C ASN A 28 -32.57 -13.99 -4.81
N LYS A 29 -31.49 -14.78 -4.83
CA LYS A 29 -31.55 -16.24 -4.62
C LYS A 29 -31.53 -16.65 -3.14
N TRP A 30 -30.70 -16.01 -2.32
CA TRP A 30 -30.47 -16.39 -0.91
C TRP A 30 -30.64 -15.23 0.08
N GLY A 31 -31.18 -14.10 -0.35
CA GLY A 31 -31.37 -12.93 0.51
C GLY A 31 -30.06 -12.38 1.08
N ASN A 32 -30.15 -11.91 2.32
CA ASN A 32 -29.01 -11.36 3.05
C ASN A 32 -27.87 -12.37 3.24
N ASP A 33 -28.17 -13.67 3.27
CA ASP A 33 -27.16 -14.71 3.47
C ASP A 33 -26.24 -14.82 2.26
N GLY A 34 -26.78 -14.75 1.04
CA GLY A 34 -25.98 -14.71 -0.18
C GLY A 34 -25.06 -13.49 -0.25
N TYR A 35 -25.59 -12.32 0.11
CA TYR A 35 -24.81 -11.09 0.21
C TYR A 35 -23.69 -11.23 1.25
N ALA A 36 -24.03 -11.65 2.47
CA ALA A 36 -23.08 -11.78 3.57
C ALA A 36 -22.01 -12.85 3.26
N PHE A 37 -22.40 -13.96 2.65
CA PHE A 37 -21.49 -15.03 2.23
C PHE A 37 -20.41 -14.48 1.30
N TRP A 38 -20.80 -13.73 0.27
CA TRP A 38 -19.86 -13.17 -0.69
C TRP A 38 -18.81 -12.28 -0.03
N PHE A 39 -19.20 -11.39 0.86
CA PHE A 39 -18.24 -10.50 1.53
C PHE A 39 -17.37 -11.23 2.56
N LYS A 40 -17.95 -12.16 3.32
CA LYS A 40 -17.17 -13.00 4.24
C LYS A 40 -16.16 -13.88 3.50
N LEU A 41 -16.50 -14.35 2.29
CA LEU A 41 -15.57 -15.06 1.42
C LEU A 41 -14.42 -14.15 0.98
N LEU A 42 -14.70 -12.91 0.56
CA LEU A 42 -13.66 -11.94 0.21
C LEU A 42 -12.76 -11.59 1.41
N GLU A 43 -13.33 -11.45 2.61
CA GLU A 43 -12.57 -11.27 3.85
C GLU A 43 -11.66 -12.48 4.12
N LEU A 44 -12.18 -13.69 3.92
CA LEU A 44 -11.43 -14.93 4.10
C LEU A 44 -10.24 -15.00 3.13
N LEU A 45 -10.45 -14.67 1.85
CA LEU A 45 -9.38 -14.60 0.84
C LEU A 45 -8.37 -13.50 1.19
N GLY A 46 -8.81 -12.35 1.72
CA GLY A 46 -7.91 -11.29 2.19
C GLY A 46 -7.01 -11.72 3.35
N ARG A 47 -7.55 -12.53 4.28
CA ARG A 47 -6.83 -13.09 5.43
C ARG A 47 -5.97 -14.31 5.09
N SER A 48 -6.23 -14.96 3.95
CA SER A 48 -5.50 -16.14 3.51
C SER A 48 -4.21 -15.75 2.78
N ASP A 49 -3.12 -16.46 3.06
CA ASP A 49 -1.85 -16.25 2.38
C ASP A 49 -2.01 -16.54 0.88
N GLY A 50 -1.59 -15.60 0.03
CA GLY A 50 -1.70 -15.74 -1.41
C GLY A 50 -3.09 -15.47 -1.98
N HIS A 51 -4.08 -15.06 -1.18
CA HIS A 51 -5.45 -14.78 -1.63
C HIS A 51 -6.18 -15.94 -2.31
N CYS A 52 -5.76 -17.16 -2.01
CA CYS A 52 -6.44 -18.39 -2.37
C CYS A 52 -6.95 -19.08 -1.10
N TYR A 53 -8.07 -19.77 -1.21
CA TYR A 53 -8.60 -20.59 -0.13
C TYR A 53 -8.88 -22.00 -0.61
N ASP A 54 -8.35 -22.99 0.12
CA ASP A 54 -8.45 -24.40 -0.21
C ASP A 54 -9.64 -25.04 0.51
N CYS A 55 -10.70 -25.34 -0.24
CA CYS A 55 -11.87 -26.05 0.26
C CYS A 55 -11.80 -27.57 0.05
N SER A 56 -10.72 -28.12 -0.51
CA SER A 56 -10.55 -29.58 -0.60
C SER A 56 -10.44 -30.22 0.79
N VAL A 57 -9.90 -29.48 1.76
CA VAL A 57 -9.81 -29.88 3.15
C VAL A 57 -11.16 -29.67 3.84
N SER A 58 -11.74 -30.73 4.37
CA SER A 58 -13.04 -30.70 5.06
C SER A 58 -13.10 -29.68 6.21
N ALA A 59 -12.01 -29.53 6.97
CA ALA A 59 -11.91 -28.53 8.03
C ALA A 59 -12.00 -27.09 7.51
N ASN A 60 -11.38 -26.79 6.36
CA ASN A 60 -11.45 -25.47 5.74
C ASN A 60 -12.84 -25.19 5.18
N LYS A 61 -13.48 -26.19 4.56
CA LYS A 61 -14.87 -26.08 4.11
C LYS A 61 -15.80 -25.81 5.30
N MET A 62 -15.68 -26.59 6.38
CA MET A 62 -16.46 -26.40 7.61
C MET A 62 -16.24 -25.01 8.22
N TYR A 63 -15.01 -24.50 8.20
CA TYR A 63 -14.70 -23.15 8.67
C TYR A 63 -15.43 -22.07 7.84
N LEU A 64 -15.39 -22.18 6.51
CA LEU A 64 -16.09 -21.24 5.62
C LEU A 64 -17.60 -21.23 5.88
N VAL A 65 -18.21 -22.41 5.94
CA VAL A 65 -19.66 -22.59 6.19
C VAL A 65 -20.04 -21.98 7.55
N SER A 66 -19.26 -22.28 8.59
CA SER A 66 -19.47 -21.75 9.96
C SER A 66 -19.29 -20.23 10.03
N LEU A 67 -18.28 -19.69 9.34
CA LEU A 67 -18.02 -18.25 9.26
C LEU A 67 -19.19 -17.54 8.58
N ALA A 68 -19.67 -18.10 7.47
CA ALA A 68 -20.79 -17.57 6.70
C ALA A 68 -22.12 -17.68 7.45
N ARG A 69 -22.29 -18.67 8.33
CA ARG A 69 -23.54 -19.04 9.03
C ARG A 69 -24.63 -19.55 8.09
N VAL A 70 -24.23 -20.33 7.09
CA VAL A 70 -25.14 -20.98 6.13
C VAL A 70 -25.00 -22.50 6.25
N SER A 71 -25.89 -23.26 5.59
CA SER A 71 -25.70 -24.71 5.43
C SER A 71 -24.62 -25.02 4.40
N GLU A 72 -24.07 -26.24 4.46
CA GLU A 72 -23.06 -26.70 3.49
C GLU A 72 -23.62 -26.70 2.05
N GLU A 73 -24.86 -27.16 1.87
CA GLU A 73 -25.56 -27.14 0.58
C GLU A 73 -25.68 -25.72 0.00
N THR A 74 -26.14 -24.77 0.82
CA THR A 74 -26.26 -23.36 0.43
C THR A 74 -24.90 -22.75 0.07
N ALA A 75 -23.84 -23.10 0.81
CA ALA A 75 -22.49 -22.63 0.52
C ALA A 75 -21.98 -23.14 -0.83
N ASP A 76 -22.20 -24.42 -1.13
CA ASP A 76 -21.82 -25.03 -2.40
C ASP A 76 -22.60 -24.39 -3.58
N ASP A 77 -23.91 -24.17 -3.44
CA ASP A 77 -24.74 -23.52 -4.46
C ASP A 77 -24.31 -22.06 -4.74
N ILE A 78 -23.95 -21.32 -3.69
CA ILE A 78 -23.44 -19.95 -3.81
C ILE A 78 -22.08 -19.96 -4.52
N LEU A 79 -21.18 -20.89 -4.18
CA LEU A 79 -19.86 -21.02 -4.81
C LEU A 79 -19.98 -21.40 -6.28
N GLU A 80 -20.89 -22.32 -6.63
CA GLU A 80 -21.18 -22.69 -8.02
C GLU A 80 -21.69 -21.47 -8.81
N THR A 81 -22.65 -20.72 -8.26
CA THR A 81 -23.16 -19.50 -8.91
C THR A 81 -22.07 -18.43 -9.05
N LEU A 82 -21.14 -18.31 -8.10
CA LEU A 82 -20.00 -17.41 -8.20
C LEU A 82 -19.00 -17.83 -9.29
N ALA A 83 -18.82 -19.13 -9.51
CA ALA A 83 -18.04 -19.68 -10.62
C ALA A 83 -18.72 -19.41 -11.97
N GLU A 84 -20.04 -19.62 -12.08
CA GLU A 84 -20.83 -19.29 -13.28
C GLU A 84 -20.78 -17.80 -13.63
N LEU A 85 -20.80 -16.93 -12.62
CA LEU A 85 -20.69 -15.47 -12.80
C LEU A 85 -19.26 -15.00 -13.12
N GLY A 86 -18.30 -15.92 -13.22
CA GLY A 86 -16.89 -15.63 -13.49
C GLY A 86 -16.22 -14.81 -12.39
N LYS A 87 -16.71 -14.89 -11.15
CA LYS A 87 -16.08 -14.24 -9.98
C LYS A 87 -15.02 -15.12 -9.35
N ILE A 88 -15.28 -16.41 -9.34
CA ILE A 88 -14.33 -17.45 -8.95
C ILE A 88 -13.88 -18.17 -10.22
N ASP A 89 -12.63 -18.60 -10.24
CA ASP A 89 -12.09 -19.41 -11.31
C ASP A 89 -12.73 -20.80 -11.31
N LYS A 90 -13.51 -21.11 -12.36
CA LYS A 90 -14.27 -22.35 -12.46
C LYS A 90 -13.36 -23.59 -12.53
N GLU A 91 -12.26 -23.52 -13.27
CA GLU A 91 -11.34 -24.65 -13.44
C GLU A 91 -10.68 -25.05 -12.12
N LEU A 92 -10.25 -24.05 -11.33
CA LEU A 92 -9.67 -24.29 -10.01
C LEU A 92 -10.70 -24.80 -9.00
N TRP A 93 -11.93 -24.30 -9.07
CA TRP A 93 -13.01 -24.74 -8.21
C TRP A 93 -13.42 -26.20 -8.50
N ASP A 94 -13.53 -26.57 -9.77
CA ASP A 94 -13.95 -27.90 -10.17
C ASP A 94 -12.85 -28.94 -9.92
N THR A 95 -11.60 -28.62 -10.29
CA THR A 95 -10.50 -29.59 -10.26
C THR A 95 -9.89 -29.74 -8.86
N HIS A 96 -9.71 -28.62 -8.14
CA HIS A 96 -8.97 -28.59 -6.89
C HIS A 96 -9.78 -28.11 -5.69
N LYS A 97 -11.04 -27.70 -5.89
CA LYS A 97 -11.85 -27.01 -4.88
C LYS A 97 -11.10 -25.81 -4.27
N LEU A 98 -10.31 -25.14 -5.12
CA LEU A 98 -9.57 -23.94 -4.78
C LEU A 98 -10.37 -22.71 -5.18
N ILE A 99 -10.62 -21.84 -4.22
CA ILE A 99 -11.29 -20.57 -4.46
C ILE A 99 -10.22 -19.51 -4.78
N TRP A 100 -10.28 -19.00 -6.02
CA TRP A 100 -9.47 -17.90 -6.51
C TRP A 100 -10.35 -16.80 -7.10
N CYS A 101 -10.14 -15.54 -6.69
CA CYS A 101 -10.84 -14.39 -7.25
C CYS A 101 -9.83 -13.41 -7.88
N GLN A 102 -9.70 -13.43 -9.21
CA GLN A 102 -8.77 -12.56 -9.93
C GLN A 102 -9.04 -11.08 -9.66
N ARG A 103 -10.32 -10.68 -9.65
CA ARG A 103 -10.72 -9.28 -9.43
C ARG A 103 -10.33 -8.76 -8.05
N LEU A 104 -10.31 -9.62 -7.02
CA LEU A 104 -9.82 -9.23 -5.70
C LEU A 104 -8.33 -8.89 -5.76
N VAL A 105 -7.53 -9.73 -6.43
CA VAL A 105 -6.08 -9.53 -6.58
C VAL A 105 -5.78 -8.28 -7.41
N ASP A 106 -6.53 -8.03 -8.48
CA ASP A 106 -6.40 -6.83 -9.30
C ASP A 106 -6.65 -5.56 -8.48
N ASN A 107 -7.68 -5.56 -7.62
CA ASN A 107 -7.97 -4.44 -6.72
C ASN A 107 -6.87 -4.22 -5.68
N LEU A 108 -6.07 -5.25 -5.37
CA LEU A 108 -4.97 -5.18 -4.41
C LEU A 108 -3.64 -4.78 -5.06
N GLN A 109 -3.59 -4.58 -6.38
CA GLN A 109 -2.36 -4.20 -7.10
C GLN A 109 -1.65 -3.00 -6.47
N GLN A 110 -2.38 -1.95 -6.08
CA GLN A 110 -1.80 -0.77 -5.43
C GLN A 110 -1.20 -1.07 -4.05
N VAL A 111 -1.78 -2.01 -3.30
CA VAL A 111 -1.27 -2.43 -1.99
C VAL A 111 0.04 -3.16 -2.17
N TYR A 112 0.12 -4.06 -3.16
CA TYR A 112 1.32 -4.80 -3.47
C TYR A 112 2.40 -3.98 -4.18
N ALA A 113 2.04 -2.96 -4.95
CA ALA A 113 3.01 -2.01 -5.54
C ALA A 113 3.85 -1.30 -4.47
N LYS A 114 3.30 -1.12 -3.26
CA LYS A 114 4.00 -0.55 -2.10
C LYS A 114 4.78 -1.61 -1.30
N ARG A 115 4.60 -2.89 -1.59
CA ARG A 115 5.27 -4.01 -0.92
C ARG A 115 6.45 -4.49 -1.77
N THR A 116 7.49 -5.02 -1.12
CA THR A 116 8.60 -5.71 -1.81
C THR A 116 8.21 -7.13 -2.25
N VAL A 117 6.99 -7.56 -1.96
CA VAL A 117 6.47 -8.90 -2.24
C VAL A 117 5.64 -8.82 -3.52
N GLN A 118 5.89 -9.77 -4.44
CA GLN A 118 5.12 -9.89 -5.68
C GLN A 118 3.65 -10.15 -5.38
N ILE A 119 2.79 -9.61 -6.26
CA ILE A 119 1.36 -9.93 -6.27
C ILE A 119 1.20 -11.44 -6.39
N PRO A 120 0.37 -12.08 -5.56
CA PRO A 120 0.05 -13.49 -5.73
C PRO A 120 -0.50 -13.75 -7.13
N CYS A 121 0.09 -14.69 -7.85
CA CYS A 121 -0.45 -15.19 -9.11
C CYS A 121 -1.42 -16.35 -8.83
N LYS A 122 -2.33 -16.60 -9.78
CA LYS A 122 -3.26 -17.75 -9.76
C LYS A 122 -2.50 -19.04 -9.41
N PRO A 123 -2.93 -19.80 -8.39
CA PRO A 123 -2.29 -21.07 -8.06
C PRO A 123 -2.65 -22.13 -9.13
N PHE A 124 -1.71 -23.03 -9.43
CA PHE A 124 -1.89 -24.18 -10.34
C PHE A 124 -2.01 -23.94 -11.85
N THR A 125 -1.63 -22.77 -12.37
CA THR A 125 -1.12 -22.76 -13.74
C THR A 125 0.32 -23.30 -13.70
N GLU A 126 0.61 -24.37 -14.43
CA GLU A 126 2.01 -24.67 -14.79
C GLU A 126 2.67 -23.35 -15.25
N PRO A 127 3.97 -23.13 -14.98
CA PRO A 127 4.67 -21.99 -15.54
C PRO A 127 4.76 -22.21 -17.06
N ALA A 128 3.70 -21.86 -17.78
CA ALA A 128 3.75 -21.63 -19.20
C ALA A 128 4.85 -20.60 -19.39
N ALA A 129 5.91 -21.05 -20.05
CA ALA A 129 7.06 -20.25 -20.43
C ALA A 129 6.61 -18.86 -20.93
N PRO A 130 7.40 -17.80 -20.66
CA PRO A 130 7.06 -16.45 -21.07
C PRO A 130 6.96 -16.45 -22.59
N THR A 131 5.76 -16.29 -23.11
CA THR A 131 5.51 -16.09 -24.54
C THR A 131 4.68 -14.81 -24.65
N PRO A 132 4.91 -14.02 -25.71
CA PRO A 132 5.34 -12.64 -25.61
C PRO A 132 4.14 -11.71 -25.66
N ALA A 133 4.33 -10.51 -25.12
CA ALA A 133 3.37 -9.42 -25.21
C ALA A 133 2.91 -9.21 -26.67
N PRO A 134 1.59 -9.15 -26.93
CA PRO A 134 1.05 -8.64 -28.19
C PRO A 134 1.41 -7.17 -28.39
N ALA A 135 1.84 -6.89 -29.61
CA ALA A 135 2.34 -5.61 -30.08
C ALA A 135 1.25 -4.52 -30.20
N GLU A 136 1.63 -3.28 -29.90
CA GLU A 136 1.24 -2.11 -30.70
C GLU A 136 2.51 -1.30 -31.10
N PRO A 137 2.66 -0.90 -32.38
CA PRO A 137 3.80 -0.17 -32.95
C PRO A 137 3.48 1.34 -33.14
N PRO A 138 4.29 2.18 -33.83
CA PRO A 138 5.75 2.29 -33.93
C PRO A 138 6.25 3.75 -33.72
N GLN A 139 7.45 3.96 -33.17
CA GLN A 139 8.27 5.12 -33.58
C GLN A 139 9.74 4.73 -33.81
N LYS A 140 10.18 5.06 -35.03
CA LYS A 140 11.48 4.93 -35.71
C LYS A 140 12.70 5.23 -34.80
N LYS A 141 13.66 4.30 -34.74
CA LYS A 141 14.96 4.27 -35.47
C LYS A 141 15.92 5.41 -35.11
N GLU A 142 17.00 5.07 -34.42
CA GLU A 142 18.35 5.10 -35.01
C GLU A 142 19.34 4.19 -34.25
N GLU A 143 20.15 3.49 -35.04
CA GLU A 143 21.22 2.52 -34.79
C GLU A 143 22.39 3.12 -33.95
N ALA A 144 23.36 2.42 -33.35
CA ALA A 144 23.80 1.02 -33.35
C ALA A 144 24.64 0.72 -32.08
N GLU A 145 24.65 -0.57 -31.75
CA GLU A 145 25.58 -1.38 -30.92
C GLU A 145 27.07 -1.29 -31.35
N PRO A 146 28.07 -1.87 -30.64
CA PRO A 146 28.07 -3.18 -29.95
C PRO A 146 28.51 -3.13 -28.47
N GLU A 147 27.90 -3.90 -27.58
CA GLU A 147 28.03 -5.36 -27.36
C GLU A 147 29.39 -5.76 -26.75
N ALA A 148 29.32 -6.21 -25.49
CA ALA A 148 30.17 -7.26 -24.91
C ALA A 148 29.50 -7.77 -23.63
N GLU A 149 28.86 -8.95 -23.74
CA GLU A 149 29.05 -10.17 -22.92
C GLU A 149 29.79 -10.02 -21.55
N GLU A 150 29.52 -10.75 -20.47
CA GLU A 150 28.52 -11.72 -20.04
C GLU A 150 28.80 -11.94 -18.51
N LYS A 151 27.74 -12.04 -17.70
CA LYS A 151 27.60 -12.96 -16.53
C LYS A 151 28.44 -12.79 -15.22
N PRO A 152 27.99 -13.44 -14.10
CA PRO A 152 27.80 -12.80 -12.79
C PRO A 152 28.69 -13.37 -11.66
N LYS A 153 28.72 -12.73 -10.47
CA LYS A 153 28.77 -13.43 -9.15
C LYS A 153 28.78 -12.51 -7.90
N LYS A 154 27.90 -12.89 -6.97
CA LYS A 154 28.05 -13.13 -5.51
C LYS A 154 28.60 -12.04 -4.57
N ARG A 155 27.89 -11.97 -3.43
CA ARG A 155 28.17 -11.27 -2.18
C ARG A 155 29.57 -11.56 -1.62
N GLY A 156 30.27 -10.50 -1.19
CA GLY A 156 31.51 -10.49 -0.41
C GLY A 156 31.79 -9.08 0.13
N ARG A 157 32.41 -8.98 1.31
CA ARG A 157 32.59 -7.81 2.21
C ARG A 157 33.51 -6.69 1.63
N PRO A 158 33.65 -5.53 2.30
CA PRO A 158 33.53 -4.19 1.72
C PRO A 158 34.84 -3.70 1.09
N THR A 159 34.95 -3.71 -0.23
CA THR A 159 35.99 -2.94 -0.93
C THR A 159 35.55 -1.47 -0.98
N LYS A 160 36.36 -0.57 -0.40
CA LYS A 160 36.21 0.89 -0.50
C LYS A 160 35.85 1.28 -1.93
N ARG A 161 34.60 1.65 -2.15
CA ARG A 161 34.12 2.09 -3.46
C ARG A 161 34.66 3.50 -3.69
N LYS A 162 35.28 3.72 -4.86
CA LYS A 162 35.71 5.05 -5.30
C LYS A 162 34.49 5.97 -5.23
N SER A 163 34.63 7.04 -4.47
CA SER A 163 33.61 8.07 -4.29
C SER A 163 33.31 8.75 -5.62
N VAL A 164 32.03 8.95 -5.91
CA VAL A 164 31.53 9.59 -7.15
C VAL A 164 31.68 11.13 -7.08
N LEU A 165 32.17 11.66 -5.96
CA LEU A 165 32.25 13.08 -5.65
C LEU A 165 33.71 13.58 -5.68
N LYS A 166 33.94 14.81 -6.15
CA LYS A 166 35.25 15.49 -6.06
C LYS A 166 35.66 15.60 -4.57
N VAL A 167 36.97 15.59 -4.25
CA VAL A 167 37.47 15.60 -2.85
C VAL A 167 36.84 16.72 -2.01
N LYS A 168 36.74 17.93 -2.57
CA LYS A 168 36.08 19.08 -1.92
C LYS A 168 34.60 18.84 -1.61
N GLN A 169 33.87 18.16 -2.49
CA GLN A 169 32.44 17.87 -2.29
C GLN A 169 32.23 16.79 -1.20
N GLN A 170 33.19 15.89 -1.01
CA GLN A 170 33.14 14.90 0.07
C GLN A 170 33.27 15.57 1.43
N GLU A 171 34.18 16.54 1.58
CA GLU A 171 34.34 17.29 2.83
C GLU A 171 33.08 18.10 3.16
N LEU A 172 32.45 18.73 2.16
CA LEU A 172 31.18 19.44 2.32
C LEU A 172 30.04 18.50 2.74
N PHE A 173 29.97 17.32 2.10
CA PHE A 173 29.02 16.29 2.48
C PHE A 173 29.25 15.79 3.91
N GLU A 174 30.50 15.63 4.35
CA GLU A 174 30.82 15.21 5.72
C GLU A 174 30.39 16.24 6.76
N LYS A 175 30.55 17.55 6.47
CA LYS A 175 30.03 18.64 7.31
C LYS A 175 28.50 18.57 7.44
N PHE A 176 27.78 18.39 6.33
CA PHE A 176 26.32 18.18 6.34
C PHE A 176 25.93 16.93 7.13
N TYR A 177 26.58 15.80 6.86
CA TYR A 177 26.26 14.51 7.48
C TYR A 177 26.53 14.50 8.99
N ALA A 178 27.53 15.28 9.44
CA ALA A 178 27.81 15.47 10.86
C ALA A 178 26.70 16.23 11.59
N ALA A 179 26.11 17.24 10.94
CA ALA A 179 25.02 18.06 11.48
C ALA A 179 23.67 17.32 11.54
N TYR A 180 23.46 16.28 10.72
CA TYR A 180 22.18 15.58 10.65
C TYR A 180 21.94 14.65 11.87
N PRO A 181 20.75 14.68 12.51
CA PRO A 181 20.47 13.93 13.75
C PRO A 181 20.40 12.39 13.56
N LYS A 182 20.09 11.93 12.34
CA LYS A 182 19.98 10.50 11.99
C LYS A 182 21.02 10.10 10.94
N LYS A 183 22.13 9.52 11.40
CA LYS A 183 23.29 9.12 10.57
C LYS A 183 23.14 7.68 10.07
N GLN A 184 22.20 7.46 9.16
CA GLN A 184 21.95 6.17 8.50
C GLN A 184 22.13 6.30 6.98
N ASP A 185 22.46 5.19 6.32
CA ASP A 185 22.59 5.05 4.86
C ASP A 185 23.48 6.11 4.17
N ARG A 186 24.74 6.25 4.61
CA ARG A 186 25.73 7.18 4.02
C ARG A 186 25.86 7.05 2.50
N ALA A 187 25.87 5.83 1.96
CA ALA A 187 26.01 5.58 0.52
C ALA A 187 24.82 6.12 -0.30
N SER A 188 23.61 6.09 0.25
CA SER A 188 22.43 6.66 -0.41
C SER A 188 22.42 8.18 -0.31
N ALA A 189 22.95 8.74 0.79
CA ALA A 189 23.07 10.17 0.99
C ALA A 189 24.16 10.79 0.10
N GLU A 190 25.28 10.11 -0.14
CA GLU A 190 26.31 10.53 -1.09
C GLU A 190 25.77 10.61 -2.53
N LYS A 191 24.93 9.65 -2.93
CA LYS A 191 24.25 9.67 -4.24
C LYS A 191 23.23 10.80 -4.35
N ALA A 192 22.48 11.06 -3.28
CA ALA A 192 21.53 12.17 -3.23
C ALA A 192 22.25 13.52 -3.29
N TRP A 193 23.38 13.65 -2.58
CA TRP A 193 24.24 14.83 -2.61
C TRP A 193 24.83 15.10 -4.00
N ALA A 194 25.28 14.05 -4.69
CA ALA A 194 25.76 14.13 -6.07
C ALA A 194 24.68 14.54 -7.09
N LYS A 195 23.40 14.40 -6.75
CA LYS A 195 22.25 14.74 -7.62
C LYS A 195 21.75 16.19 -7.41
N ILE A 196 22.33 16.94 -6.47
CA ILE A 196 21.93 18.32 -6.21
C ILE A 196 22.53 19.22 -7.29
N GLU A 197 21.66 19.90 -8.03
CA GLU A 197 22.00 20.95 -8.99
C GLU A 197 21.54 22.30 -8.44
N PRO A 198 22.35 23.39 -8.55
CA PRO A 198 23.74 23.46 -9.04
C PRO A 198 24.74 22.77 -8.10
N GLU A 199 25.99 22.54 -8.57
CA GLU A 199 27.03 21.85 -7.79
C GLU A 199 27.11 22.43 -6.35
N PRO A 200 27.13 21.58 -5.31
CA PRO A 200 27.12 22.04 -3.93
C PRO A 200 28.45 22.74 -3.62
N ASP A 201 28.43 24.07 -3.69
CA ASP A 201 29.50 24.95 -3.26
C ASP A 201 29.45 25.18 -1.73
N GLU A 202 30.47 25.84 -1.18
CA GLU A 202 30.56 26.18 0.26
C GLU A 202 29.31 26.94 0.74
N ALA A 203 28.90 27.97 -0.01
CA ALA A 203 27.71 28.77 0.31
C ALA A 203 26.39 27.97 0.26
N MET A 204 26.27 26.98 -0.63
CA MET A 204 25.09 26.12 -0.71
C MET A 204 25.07 25.10 0.42
N THR A 205 26.23 24.57 0.80
CA THR A 205 26.39 23.65 1.92
C THR A 205 25.99 24.31 3.23
N GLU A 206 26.37 25.59 3.43
CA GLU A 206 25.94 26.37 4.59
C GLU A 206 24.43 26.56 4.63
N LYS A 207 23.79 26.89 3.50
CA LYS A 207 22.31 26.97 3.42
C LYS A 207 21.65 25.64 3.76
N ILE A 208 22.19 24.53 3.26
CA ILE A 208 21.66 23.20 3.56
C ILE A 208 21.79 22.88 5.06
N ILE A 209 22.92 23.22 5.69
CA ILE A 209 23.12 23.02 7.13
C ILE A 209 22.15 23.90 7.94
N GLN A 210 21.98 25.17 7.57
CA GLN A 210 21.01 26.06 8.20
C GLN A 210 19.58 25.53 8.08
N ALA A 211 19.20 25.01 6.90
CA ALA A 211 17.90 24.39 6.71
C ALA A 211 17.71 23.12 7.55
N VAL A 212 18.78 22.34 7.80
CA VAL A 212 18.73 21.21 8.76
C VAL A 212 18.49 21.71 10.19
N GLU A 213 19.16 22.78 10.61
CA GLU A 213 18.96 23.38 11.94
C GLU A 213 17.55 23.98 12.11
N LEU A 214 17.01 24.62 11.08
CA LEU A 214 15.61 25.08 11.07
C LEU A 214 14.64 23.90 11.09
N SER A 215 14.91 22.85 10.31
CA SER A 215 14.09 21.63 10.32
C SER A 215 14.08 20.99 11.71
N LYS A 216 15.22 20.94 12.42
CA LYS A 216 15.27 20.46 13.81
C LYS A 216 14.36 21.24 14.76
N LYS A 217 14.22 22.55 14.54
CA LYS A 217 13.45 23.45 15.42
C LYS A 217 11.96 23.48 15.10
N PHE A 218 11.60 23.51 13.81
CA PHE A 218 10.24 23.81 13.36
C PHE A 218 9.52 22.61 12.72
N ASP A 219 10.25 21.62 12.18
CA ASP A 219 9.62 20.46 11.54
C ASP A 219 9.23 19.42 12.59
N ASN A 220 7.92 19.11 12.67
CA ASN A 220 7.39 18.06 13.54
C ASN A 220 8.08 16.70 13.33
N ARG A 221 8.55 16.41 12.10
CA ARG A 221 9.25 15.15 11.78
C ARG A 221 10.59 15.01 12.50
N PHE A 222 11.21 16.13 12.90
CA PHE A 222 12.49 16.13 13.60
C PHE A 222 12.36 16.12 15.13
N ARG A 223 11.14 16.19 15.69
CA ARG A 223 10.90 16.13 17.15
C ARG A 223 11.25 14.77 17.75
N GLU A 224 10.94 13.71 17.02
CA GLU A 224 11.22 12.34 17.45
C GLU A 224 12.13 11.62 16.47
N ARG A 225 13.17 10.97 16.99
CA ARG A 225 14.22 10.29 16.19
C ARG A 225 13.67 9.20 15.27
N GLN A 226 12.54 8.59 15.62
CA GLN A 226 11.89 7.56 14.82
C GLN A 226 11.25 8.12 13.53
N TYR A 227 10.65 9.31 13.59
CA TYR A 227 9.99 9.98 12.46
C TYR A 227 10.93 10.91 11.68
N THR A 228 12.16 11.12 12.17
CA THR A 228 13.16 11.90 11.46
C THR A 228 13.50 11.23 10.13
N PRO A 229 13.35 11.95 9.00
CA PRO A 229 13.66 11.41 7.68
C PRO A 229 15.13 11.01 7.60
N LEU A 230 15.47 10.09 6.69
CA LEU A 230 16.86 9.75 6.40
C LEU A 230 17.52 10.91 5.63
N PRO A 231 18.83 11.15 5.79
CA PRO A 231 19.53 12.25 5.13
C PRO A 231 19.36 12.20 3.60
N ALA A 232 19.44 11.01 2.99
CA ALA A 232 19.18 10.83 1.57
C ALA A 232 17.76 11.22 1.15
N SER A 233 16.76 10.82 1.95
CA SER A 233 15.35 11.14 1.69
C SER A 233 15.07 12.62 1.83
N TRP A 234 15.70 13.29 2.80
CA TRP A 234 15.53 14.72 3.04
C TRP A 234 16.21 15.56 1.94
N LEU A 235 17.39 15.15 1.47
CA LEU A 235 18.06 15.78 0.32
C LEU A 235 17.26 15.59 -0.99
N ASN A 236 16.75 14.38 -1.25
CA ASN A 236 15.95 14.09 -2.45
C ASN A 236 14.62 14.85 -2.47
N ALA A 237 14.02 15.09 -1.30
CA ALA A 237 12.81 15.90 -1.15
C ALA A 237 13.09 17.41 -1.26
N LYS A 238 14.33 17.81 -1.57
CA LYS A 238 14.79 19.20 -1.59
C LYS A 238 14.45 19.94 -0.29
N GLY A 239 14.63 19.27 0.87
CA GLY A 239 14.28 19.83 2.18
C GLY A 239 15.02 21.13 2.52
N TYR A 240 16.13 21.42 1.84
CA TYR A 240 16.87 22.67 1.93
C TYR A 240 16.19 23.87 1.27
N LEU A 241 15.14 23.65 0.46
CA LEU A 241 14.29 24.70 -0.13
C LEU A 241 13.05 24.99 0.71
N ASN A 242 12.83 24.27 1.80
CA ASN A 242 11.66 24.49 2.64
C ASN A 242 11.84 25.80 3.43
N GLU A 243 10.93 26.75 3.19
CA GLU A 243 10.81 27.96 3.98
C GLU A 243 10.06 27.64 5.28
N PHE A 244 10.79 27.41 6.36
CA PHE A 244 10.21 27.41 7.70
C PHE A 244 10.10 28.86 8.15
N ALA A 245 9.03 29.55 7.69
CA ALA A 245 8.75 30.91 8.10
C ALA A 245 8.68 30.98 9.63
N GLN A 246 9.42 31.92 10.20
CA GLN A 246 9.36 32.29 11.61
C GLN A 246 8.08 33.08 11.89
N GLU A 247 6.94 32.66 11.34
CA GLU A 247 5.63 33.24 11.62
C GLU A 247 4.76 32.19 12.31
N GLY A 248 4.63 32.37 13.62
CA GLY A 248 3.35 32.33 14.30
C GLY A 248 2.55 31.03 14.25
N GLY A 249 2.72 30.22 15.30
CA GLY A 249 1.57 29.81 16.12
C GLY A 249 0.76 28.59 15.67
N ASN A 250 0.86 27.53 16.48
CA ASN A 250 -0.23 26.66 16.93
C ASN A 250 -1.53 26.66 16.09
N GLY A 251 -1.52 25.95 14.96
CA GLY A 251 -2.72 25.57 14.22
C GLY A 251 -3.25 24.18 14.58
N TYR A 252 -3.11 23.73 15.83
CA TYR A 252 -3.87 22.57 16.32
C TYR A 252 -5.07 23.11 17.09
N GLY A 253 -6.24 22.96 16.48
CA GLY A 253 -7.52 23.38 17.05
C GLY A 253 -7.66 22.94 18.50
N ALA A 254 -7.72 23.92 19.39
CA ALA A 254 -8.12 23.72 20.77
C ALA A 254 -9.59 23.30 20.76
N TYR A 255 -9.85 22.00 20.88
CA TYR A 255 -11.15 21.52 21.34
C TYR A 255 -11.29 21.95 22.80
N GLN A 256 -11.77 23.19 23.00
CA GLN A 256 -12.23 23.63 24.30
C GLN A 256 -13.47 22.82 24.66
N ASN A 257 -13.26 21.91 25.61
CA ASN A 257 -14.25 21.14 26.34
C ASN A 257 -15.22 22.10 27.03
N ARG A 258 -16.29 22.53 26.35
CA ARG A 258 -17.38 23.32 26.96
C ARG A 258 -18.30 22.39 27.74
N ARG A 259 -17.86 21.96 28.92
CA ARG A 259 -18.72 21.39 29.94
C ARG A 259 -19.06 22.47 30.98
N SER A 260 -20.35 22.81 31.00
CA SER A 260 -21.12 23.44 32.09
C SER A 260 -21.17 24.97 32.22
N SER A 261 -22.43 25.42 32.36
CA SER A 261 -22.94 26.64 33.02
C SER A 261 -23.20 27.90 32.17
N GLY A 262 -24.45 28.08 31.75
CA GLY A 262 -25.04 29.33 31.22
C GLY A 262 -26.47 29.12 30.67
N PRO A 263 -27.40 30.09 30.79
CA PRO A 263 -28.83 29.85 31.03
C PRO A 263 -29.65 29.50 29.78
N ALA A 264 -30.84 28.96 30.03
CA ALA A 264 -31.83 28.52 29.07
C ALA A 264 -32.13 29.55 27.97
N THR A 265 -31.83 29.18 26.73
CA THR A 265 -32.45 29.78 25.54
C THR A 265 -33.03 28.65 24.73
N ASP A 266 -34.36 28.62 24.71
CA ASP A 266 -35.24 27.76 23.94
C ASP A 266 -34.94 27.86 22.43
N PRO A 267 -34.52 26.78 21.75
CA PRO A 267 -34.54 26.70 20.30
C PRO A 267 -35.76 25.90 19.88
N GLY A 268 -36.91 26.57 19.82
CA GLY A 268 -38.06 26.07 19.07
C GLY A 268 -37.64 25.77 17.63
N GLY A 269 -37.80 24.52 17.20
CA GLY A 269 -37.59 24.14 15.81
C GLY A 269 -36.98 22.77 15.52
N PHE A 270 -36.94 21.82 16.46
CA PHE A 270 -36.62 20.42 16.14
C PHE A 270 -37.80 19.51 16.49
N THR A 271 -38.63 19.21 15.49
CA THR A 271 -39.62 18.14 15.57
C THR A 271 -38.97 16.83 15.11
N PRO A 272 -38.75 15.84 15.99
CA PRO A 272 -38.33 14.51 15.55
C PRO A 272 -39.46 13.86 14.74
N SER A 273 -39.12 13.38 13.54
CA SER A 273 -40.04 12.68 12.63
C SER A 273 -40.68 11.49 13.36
N GLY A 274 -42.01 11.52 13.50
CA GLY A 274 -42.79 10.43 14.06
C GLY A 274 -42.59 9.15 13.26
N GLY A 275 -41.91 8.18 13.86
CA GLY A 275 -41.74 6.85 13.30
C GLY A 275 -43.09 6.20 12.98
N PHE A 276 -43.11 5.45 11.89
CA PHE A 276 -44.20 4.60 11.43
C PHE A 276 -44.74 3.74 12.58
N LYS A 277 -45.86 4.16 13.18
CA LYS A 277 -46.76 3.24 13.87
C LYS A 277 -47.66 2.64 12.78
N GLY A 278 -47.45 1.36 12.50
CA GLY A 278 -48.32 0.58 11.64
C GLY A 278 -49.74 0.59 12.19
N SER A 279 -50.68 0.86 11.29
CA SER A 279 -52.10 0.59 11.47
C SER A 279 -52.46 -0.55 10.53
N GLU A 280 -53.17 -1.53 11.11
CA GLU A 280 -53.77 -2.76 10.56
C GLU A 280 -52.88 -4.00 10.47
#